data_AF-A0A529MGC7-F1
#
_entry.id   AF-A0A529MGC7-F1
#
_cell.length_a   1.000
_cell.length_b   1.000
_cell.length_c   1.000
_cell.angle_alpha   90.00
_cell.angle_beta   90.00
_cell.angle_gamma   90.00
#
_symmetry.space_group_name_H-M   'P 1'
#
loop_
_entity.id
_entity.type
_entity.pdbx_description
1 polymer ?
#
loop_
_entity_poly.entity_id
_entity_poly.type
_entity_poly.pdbx_seq_one_letter_code
_entity_poly.pdbx_strand_id
1 'polypeptide(L)'
;MEALRESYLFSPPFAAMNDPMEAYYETGGPGDRIVNAMFAPAGLKVDIMYEMLSDMINRFALVSFSETYENLPMWAYYGSNFAGMCLEFDTADLMIGDFQGEKLRPVTYARNALPSLTVADMGAQHLEEAVIARITRKRSEWAH
;
A
#
# COMPACT_ATOMS: atom_id res chain seq x y z
N MET A 1 14.69 -13.02 14.40
CA MET A 1 14.51 -14.17 15.33
C MET A 1 13.29 -14.01 16.23
N GLU A 2 12.99 -12.80 16.73
CA GLU A 2 11.78 -12.56 17.53
C GLU A 2 10.50 -12.93 16.78
N ALA A 3 10.29 -12.41 15.56
CA ALA A 3 9.11 -12.72 14.73
C ALA A 3 8.86 -14.23 14.53
N LEU A 4 9.92 -15.03 14.36
CA LEU A 4 9.81 -16.48 14.27
C LEU A 4 9.46 -17.14 15.60
N ARG A 5 10.08 -16.68 16.69
CA ARG A 5 9.86 -17.23 18.04
C ARG A 5 8.45 -16.94 18.54
N GLU A 6 7.99 -15.71 18.32
CA GLU A 6 6.69 -15.20 18.75
C GLU A 6 5.59 -15.44 17.70
N SER A 7 5.94 -16.01 16.54
CA SER A 7 5.00 -16.37 15.46
C SER A 7 4.13 -15.20 14.98
N TYR A 8 4.76 -14.06 14.64
CA TYR A 8 4.06 -12.91 14.06
C TYR A 8 4.73 -12.42 12.76
N LEU A 9 3.96 -11.70 11.95
CA LEU A 9 4.47 -10.95 10.81
C LEU A 9 4.51 -9.46 11.14
N PHE A 10 5.60 -8.82 10.75
CA PHE A 10 5.81 -7.40 11.00
C PHE A 10 5.30 -6.58 9.81
N SER A 11 4.44 -5.60 10.10
CA SER A 11 4.05 -4.56 9.15
C SER A 11 4.36 -3.21 9.79
N PRO A 12 5.28 -2.40 9.22
CA PRO A 12 5.52 -1.07 9.72
C PRO A 12 4.32 -0.16 9.40
N PRO A 13 4.09 0.90 10.20
CA PRO A 13 3.20 1.97 9.79
C PRO A 13 3.63 2.53 8.43
N PHE A 14 2.66 3.04 7.67
CA PHE A 14 2.88 3.61 6.34
C PHE A 14 4.04 4.62 6.27
N ALA A 15 4.16 5.50 7.26
CA ALA A 15 5.22 6.49 7.34
C ALA A 15 6.63 5.92 7.58
N ALA A 16 6.74 4.64 7.93
CA ALA A 16 7.99 3.94 8.25
C ALA A 16 8.32 2.83 7.23
N MET A 17 7.65 2.80 6.07
CA MET A 17 7.93 1.84 5.00
C MET A 17 9.26 2.18 4.31
N ASN A 18 9.99 1.13 3.90
CA ASN A 18 11.35 1.26 3.37
C ASN A 18 11.38 1.57 1.87
N ASP A 19 10.32 1.28 1.13
CA ASP A 19 10.20 1.63 -0.28
C ASP A 19 9.48 2.98 -0.43
N PRO A 20 10.16 4.04 -0.92
CA PRO A 20 9.60 5.38 -1.03
C PRO A 20 8.46 5.50 -2.05
N MET A 21 8.20 4.45 -2.85
CA MET A 21 7.04 4.38 -3.74
C MET A 21 5.99 3.38 -3.30
N GLU A 22 6.28 2.58 -2.28
CA GLU A 22 5.30 1.68 -1.70
C GLU A 22 4.18 2.54 -1.12
N ALA A 23 3.02 2.40 -1.76
CA ALA A 23 1.82 3.12 -1.39
C ALA A 23 1.93 4.66 -1.40
N TYR A 24 2.78 5.21 -2.26
CA TYR A 24 2.81 6.65 -2.54
C TYR A 24 1.46 7.12 -3.12
N TYR A 25 0.91 8.17 -2.53
CA TYR A 25 -0.28 8.84 -3.05
C TYR A 25 -0.17 10.35 -2.86
N GLU A 26 -0.80 11.08 -3.77
CA GLU A 26 -1.09 12.50 -3.63
C GLU A 26 -2.60 12.67 -3.65
N THR A 27 -3.09 13.74 -3.03
CA THR A 27 -4.50 14.12 -3.09
C THR A 27 -4.65 15.46 -3.77
N GLY A 28 -5.76 15.65 -4.46
CA GLY A 28 -6.14 16.94 -5.00
C GLY A 28 -6.26 16.97 -6.51
N GLY A 29 -7.07 17.91 -7.00
CA GLY A 29 -7.22 18.13 -8.43
C GLY A 29 -7.92 19.44 -8.79
N PRO A 30 -7.91 19.83 -10.08
CA PRO A 30 -8.55 21.06 -10.53
C PRO A 30 -10.06 21.14 -10.21
N GLY A 31 -10.72 19.98 -10.09
CA GLY A 31 -12.14 19.86 -9.76
C GLY A 31 -12.49 20.22 -8.31
N ASP A 32 -11.52 20.25 -7.40
CA ASP A 32 -11.76 20.46 -5.98
C ASP A 32 -12.37 21.84 -5.69
N ARG A 33 -12.06 22.84 -6.51
CA ARG A 33 -12.65 24.19 -6.41
C ARG A 33 -14.17 24.14 -6.62
N ILE A 34 -14.62 23.33 -7.58
CA ILE A 34 -16.03 23.19 -7.91
C ILE A 34 -16.74 22.44 -6.77
N VAL A 35 -16.14 21.35 -6.29
CA VAL A 35 -16.67 20.57 -5.16
C VAL A 35 -16.77 21.43 -3.91
N ASN A 36 -15.71 22.15 -3.55
CA ASN A 36 -15.71 23.07 -2.41
C ASN A 36 -16.80 24.13 -2.54
N ALA A 37 -16.99 24.72 -3.72
CA ALA A 37 -18.06 25.70 -3.94
C ALA A 37 -19.47 25.09 -3.80
N MET A 38 -19.66 23.85 -4.28
CA MET A 38 -20.94 23.14 -4.21
C MET A 38 -21.32 22.79 -2.77
N PHE A 39 -20.35 22.39 -1.95
CA PHE A 39 -20.56 21.92 -0.59
C PHE A 39 -20.30 22.97 0.49
N ALA A 40 -19.85 24.18 0.13
CA ALA A 40 -19.66 25.30 1.05
C ALA A 40 -20.88 25.58 1.97
N PRO A 41 -22.15 25.51 1.50
CA PRO A 41 -23.32 25.72 2.37
C PRO A 41 -23.48 24.64 3.45
N ALA A 42 -22.98 23.43 3.21
CA ALA A 42 -23.00 22.33 4.17
C ALA A 42 -21.79 22.35 5.13
N GLY A 43 -20.88 23.32 4.97
CA GLY A 43 -19.64 23.43 5.77
C GLY A 43 -18.61 22.34 5.45
N LEU A 44 -18.85 21.51 4.44
CA LEU A 44 -17.96 20.44 4.02
C LEU A 44 -16.86 21.00 3.14
N LYS A 45 -15.61 20.71 3.50
CA LYS A 45 -14.42 21.05 2.72
C LYS A 45 -13.77 19.78 2.21
N VAL A 46 -13.23 19.83 1.00
CA VAL A 46 -12.48 18.73 0.38
C VAL A 46 -11.29 18.30 1.25
N ASP A 47 -10.64 19.24 1.94
CA ASP A 47 -9.53 18.96 2.85
C ASP A 47 -9.90 17.93 3.94
N ILE A 48 -11.11 18.03 4.50
CA ILE A 48 -11.61 17.09 5.51
C ILE A 48 -11.75 15.68 4.91
N MET A 49 -12.19 15.59 3.65
CA MET A 49 -12.31 14.32 2.95
C MET A 49 -10.93 13.68 2.73
N TYR A 50 -9.92 14.48 2.35
CA TYR A 50 -8.55 14.01 2.19
C TYR A 50 -7.87 13.65 3.51
N GLU A 51 -8.17 14.35 4.61
CA GLU A 51 -7.73 13.95 5.95
C GLU A 51 -8.30 12.59 6.33
N MET A 52 -9.60 12.36 6.12
CA MET A 52 -10.23 11.05 6.37
C MET A 52 -9.62 9.93 5.52
N LEU A 53 -9.27 10.22 4.27
CA LEU A 53 -8.59 9.28 3.39
C LEU A 53 -7.17 8.96 3.89
N SER A 54 -6.41 9.98 4.28
CA SER A 54 -5.07 9.80 4.84
C SER A 54 -5.12 8.95 6.10
N ASP A 55 -6.06 9.24 7.01
CA ASP A 55 -6.28 8.46 8.24
C ASP A 55 -6.69 7.01 7.96
N MET A 56 -7.49 6.76 6.92
CA MET A 56 -7.81 5.41 6.48
C MET A 56 -6.55 4.70 5.99
N ILE A 57 -5.77 5.34 5.11
CA ILE A 57 -4.59 4.72 4.51
C ILE A 57 -3.53 4.40 5.57
N ASN A 58 -3.33 5.29 6.54
CA ASN A 58 -2.40 5.10 7.66
C ASN A 58 -2.75 3.92 8.57
N ARG A 59 -3.99 3.41 8.50
CA ARG A 59 -4.44 2.23 9.27
C ARG A 59 -4.23 0.92 8.53
N PHE A 60 -3.85 0.95 7.24
CA PHE A 60 -3.55 -0.29 6.53
C PHE A 60 -2.23 -0.89 7.04
N ALA A 61 -2.26 -2.19 7.25
CA ALA A 61 -1.06 -3.01 7.40
C ALA A 61 -0.75 -3.62 6.04
N LEU A 62 0.41 -3.30 5.47
CA LEU A 62 0.90 -3.96 4.27
C LEU A 62 1.94 -5.02 4.66
N VAL A 63 1.76 -6.24 4.15
CA VAL A 63 2.75 -7.31 4.26
C VAL A 63 3.11 -7.73 2.84
N SER A 64 4.41 -7.69 2.52
CA SER A 64 4.94 -8.14 1.23
C SER A 64 5.45 -9.56 1.36
N PHE A 65 5.02 -10.44 0.45
CA PHE A 65 5.52 -11.80 0.33
C PHE A 65 6.32 -11.95 -0.97
N SER A 66 7.16 -12.98 -1.04
CA SER A 66 7.85 -13.37 -2.26
C SER A 66 7.68 -14.86 -2.50
N GLU A 67 7.42 -15.21 -3.76
CA GLU A 67 7.28 -16.58 -4.23
C GLU A 67 8.63 -17.24 -4.51
N THR A 68 9.74 -16.51 -4.40
CA THR A 68 11.08 -17.05 -4.63
C THR A 68 12.11 -16.41 -3.71
N TYR A 69 12.98 -17.24 -3.13
CA TYR A 69 14.13 -16.75 -2.37
C TYR A 69 15.22 -16.15 -3.29
N GLU A 70 15.12 -16.27 -4.61
CA GLU A 70 16.14 -15.79 -5.55
C GLU A 70 16.08 -14.27 -5.79
N ASN A 71 15.09 -13.56 -5.21
CA ASN A 71 14.96 -12.12 -5.31
C ASN A 71 16.07 -11.41 -4.49
N LEU A 72 17.26 -11.25 -5.07
CA LEU A 72 18.42 -10.59 -4.46
C LEU A 72 18.13 -9.17 -3.93
N PRO A 73 17.34 -8.32 -4.60
CA PRO A 73 16.90 -7.05 -4.03
C PRO A 73 16.20 -7.22 -2.68
N MET A 74 15.30 -8.20 -2.53
CA MET A 74 14.67 -8.48 -1.23
C MET A 74 15.72 -8.78 -0.15
N TRP A 75 16.75 -9.56 -0.46
CA TRP A 75 17.84 -9.84 0.48
C TRP A 75 18.65 -8.61 0.86
N ALA A 76 18.93 -7.73 -0.11
CA ALA A 76 19.67 -6.50 0.13
C ALA A 76 18.91 -5.54 1.03
N TYR A 77 17.61 -5.31 0.73
CA TYR A 77 16.81 -4.28 1.38
C TYR A 77 16.05 -4.76 2.63
N TYR A 78 15.53 -5.98 2.61
CA TYR A 78 14.72 -6.53 3.72
C TYR A 78 15.47 -7.60 4.53
N GLY A 79 16.45 -8.28 3.92
CA GLY A 79 17.31 -9.26 4.58
C GLY A 79 18.47 -8.65 5.39
N SER A 80 18.37 -7.40 5.84
CA SER A 80 19.46 -6.70 6.56
C SER A 80 20.80 -6.78 5.82
N ASN A 81 20.82 -6.49 4.52
CA ASN A 81 21.99 -6.64 3.65
C ASN A 81 22.56 -8.06 3.64
N PHE A 82 21.72 -9.04 3.29
CA PHE A 82 22.07 -10.47 3.21
C PHE A 82 22.41 -11.18 4.53
N ALA A 83 22.30 -10.51 5.68
CA ALA A 83 22.59 -11.10 6.99
C ALA A 83 21.36 -11.80 7.64
N GLY A 84 20.18 -11.62 7.07
CA GLY A 84 18.91 -12.14 7.57
C GLY A 84 18.55 -13.52 7.03
N MET A 85 17.26 -13.84 7.12
CA MET A 85 16.65 -15.04 6.55
C MET A 85 15.47 -14.62 5.68
N CYS A 86 15.29 -15.27 4.53
CA CYS A 86 14.10 -15.13 3.69
C CYS A 86 13.23 -16.38 3.85
N LEU A 87 11.92 -16.20 3.93
CA LEU A 87 10.96 -17.28 3.88
C LEU A 87 10.26 -17.21 2.53
N GLU A 88 10.35 -18.30 1.78
CA GLU A 88 9.50 -18.51 0.61
C GLU A 88 8.13 -18.98 1.12
N PHE A 89 7.07 -18.40 0.55
CA PHE A 89 5.70 -18.75 0.89
C PHE A 89 4.99 -19.31 -0.35
N ASP A 90 4.32 -20.44 -0.18
CA ASP A 90 3.31 -20.87 -1.13
C ASP A 90 2.04 -20.04 -0.88
N THR A 91 1.66 -19.23 -1.87
CA THR A 91 0.48 -18.35 -1.77
C THR A 91 -0.82 -19.15 -1.68
N ALA A 92 -0.85 -20.40 -2.11
CA ALA A 92 -1.99 -21.30 -1.92
C ALA A 92 -2.20 -21.67 -0.45
N ASP A 93 -1.10 -21.82 0.31
CA ASP A 93 -1.13 -22.18 1.73
C ASP A 93 -1.46 -20.99 2.64
N LEU A 94 -1.23 -19.76 2.17
CA LEU A 94 -1.61 -18.53 2.88
C LEU A 94 -3.13 -18.32 2.99
N MET A 95 -3.94 -19.13 2.30
CA MET A 95 -5.40 -19.10 2.39
C MET A 95 -5.93 -19.77 3.67
N ILE A 96 -5.05 -20.34 4.50
CA ILE A 96 -5.37 -21.03 5.76
C ILE A 96 -4.80 -20.21 6.94
N GLY A 97 -5.61 -19.94 7.96
CA GLY A 97 -5.17 -19.21 9.18
C GLY A 97 -5.53 -17.72 9.16
N ASP A 98 -4.72 -16.88 9.80
CA ASP A 98 -5.04 -15.45 10.03
C ASP A 98 -5.13 -14.61 8.75
N PHE A 99 -4.64 -15.12 7.62
CA PHE A 99 -4.77 -14.50 6.29
C PHE A 99 -6.01 -14.97 5.51
N GLN A 100 -6.85 -15.80 6.11
CA GLN A 100 -8.06 -16.29 5.46
C GLN A 100 -8.99 -15.12 5.11
N GLY A 101 -9.21 -14.92 3.81
CA GLY A 101 -10.08 -13.87 3.29
C GLY A 101 -9.35 -12.56 2.96
N GLU A 102 -8.05 -12.47 3.25
CA GLU A 102 -7.22 -11.36 2.79
C GLU A 102 -7.04 -11.39 1.27
N LYS A 103 -7.03 -10.21 0.64
CA LYS A 103 -6.87 -10.09 -0.80
C LYS A 103 -5.38 -10.07 -1.14
N LEU A 104 -4.79 -11.24 -1.40
CA LEU A 104 -3.46 -11.30 -2.01
C LEU A 104 -3.51 -10.68 -3.41
N ARG A 105 -2.59 -9.74 -3.67
CA ARG A 105 -2.49 -9.04 -4.94
C ARG A 105 -1.06 -9.13 -5.47
N PRO A 106 -0.87 -9.44 -6.76
CA PRO A 106 0.46 -9.39 -7.35
C PRO A 106 0.97 -7.95 -7.36
N VAL A 107 2.28 -7.80 -7.14
CA VAL A 107 2.94 -6.51 -7.29
C VAL A 107 2.97 -6.12 -8.77
N THR A 108 2.64 -4.86 -9.05
CA THR A 108 2.75 -4.29 -10.40
C THR A 108 3.90 -3.31 -10.46
N TYR A 109 4.71 -3.38 -11.52
CA TYR A 109 5.88 -2.54 -11.67
C TYR A 109 5.65 -1.43 -12.69
N ALA A 110 6.05 -0.20 -12.35
CA ALA A 110 5.98 0.91 -13.28
C ALA A 110 6.98 2.02 -12.96
N ARG A 111 7.28 2.85 -13.96
CA ARG A 111 8.17 4.02 -13.82
C ARG A 111 7.51 5.19 -13.11
N ASN A 112 6.22 5.41 -13.40
CA ASN A 112 5.49 6.60 -12.95
C ASN A 112 4.50 6.25 -11.84
N ALA A 113 4.39 7.15 -10.87
CA ALA A 113 3.33 7.14 -9.88
C ALA A 113 1.95 7.25 -10.55
N LEU A 114 0.92 6.78 -9.85
CA LEU A 114 -0.45 7.01 -10.28
C LEU A 114 -0.82 8.48 -10.08
N PRO A 115 -1.79 9.01 -10.85
CA PRO A 115 -2.30 10.37 -10.65
C PRO A 115 -2.76 10.62 -9.21
N SER A 116 -2.91 11.87 -8.80
CA SER A 116 -3.46 12.20 -7.48
C SER A 116 -4.89 11.68 -7.31
N LEU A 117 -5.24 11.24 -6.09
CA LEU A 117 -6.60 10.88 -5.71
C LEU A 117 -7.44 12.15 -5.62
N THR A 118 -8.57 12.16 -6.30
CA THR A 118 -9.51 13.27 -6.33
C THR A 118 -10.80 12.88 -5.62
N VAL A 119 -11.67 13.85 -5.34
CA VAL A 119 -13.00 13.59 -4.79
C VAL A 119 -13.82 12.63 -5.67
N ALA A 120 -13.58 12.62 -6.99
CA ALA A 120 -14.25 11.68 -7.90
C ALA A 120 -13.88 10.21 -7.62
N ASP A 121 -12.68 9.96 -7.11
CA ASP A 121 -12.20 8.63 -6.75
C ASP A 121 -12.75 8.15 -5.39
N MET A 122 -13.38 9.04 -4.60
CA MET A 122 -13.86 8.74 -3.25
C MET A 122 -15.22 8.01 -3.20
N GLY A 123 -15.78 7.61 -4.34
CA GLY A 123 -16.90 6.68 -4.36
C GLY A 123 -16.49 5.31 -3.81
N ALA A 124 -17.32 4.69 -2.96
CA ALA A 124 -16.93 3.52 -2.15
C ALA A 124 -16.26 2.36 -2.93
N GLN A 125 -16.74 2.04 -4.14
CA GLN A 125 -16.13 1.00 -4.99
C GLN A 125 -14.87 1.47 -5.73
N HIS A 126 -14.77 2.76 -6.04
CA HIS A 126 -13.62 3.32 -6.76
C HIS A 126 -12.44 3.59 -5.83
N LEU A 127 -12.71 3.91 -4.56
CA LEU A 127 -11.68 4.26 -3.59
C LEU A 127 -10.83 3.06 -3.21
N GLU A 128 -11.47 1.91 -2.92
CA GLU A 128 -10.75 0.70 -2.52
C GLU A 128 -9.78 0.26 -3.63
N GLU A 129 -10.25 0.13 -4.87
CA GLU A 129 -9.41 -0.25 -6.00
C GLU A 129 -8.32 0.80 -6.30
N ALA A 130 -8.63 2.09 -6.16
CA ALA A 130 -7.64 3.15 -6.34
C ALA A 130 -6.53 3.10 -5.27
N VAL A 131 -6.87 2.78 -4.02
CA VAL A 131 -5.90 2.58 -2.95
C VAL A 131 -5.10 1.29 -3.20
N ILE A 132 -5.76 0.17 -3.49
CA ILE A 132 -5.12 -1.11 -3.79
C ILE A 132 -4.10 -0.96 -4.93
N ALA A 133 -4.48 -0.28 -6.02
CA ALA A 133 -3.59 -0.06 -7.15
C ALA A 133 -2.34 0.77 -6.82
N ARG A 134 -2.36 1.56 -5.74
CA ARG A 134 -1.20 2.32 -5.25
C ARG A 134 -0.34 1.48 -4.31
N ILE A 135 -0.96 0.75 -3.38
CA ILE A 135 -0.21 -0.06 -2.40
C ILE A 135 0.47 -1.30 -3.02
N THR A 136 -0.04 -1.80 -4.15
CA THR A 136 0.55 -2.95 -4.87
C THR A 136 1.51 -2.53 -5.98
N ARG A 137 1.74 -1.24 -6.18
CA ARG A 137 2.60 -0.73 -7.25
C ARG A 137 3.99 -0.42 -6.73
N LYS A 138 5.01 -1.00 -7.35
CA LYS A 138 6.43 -0.72 -7.07
C LYS A 138 7.11 -0.09 -8.26
N ARG A 139 8.24 0.56 -8.00
CA ARG A 139 9.06 1.16 -9.05
C ARG A 139 9.66 0.10 -9.95
N SER A 140 9.70 0.36 -11.26
CA SER A 140 10.27 -0.58 -12.25
C SER A 140 11.72 -0.96 -11.98
N GLU A 141 12.47 -0.12 -11.29
CA GLU A 141 13.84 -0.35 -10.86
C GLU A 141 13.95 -1.52 -9.86
N TRP A 142 12.83 -1.93 -9.26
CA TRP A 142 12.74 -3.07 -8.36
C TRP A 142 12.23 -4.33 -9.07
N ALA A 143 11.90 -4.25 -10.36
CA ALA A 143 11.55 -5.42 -11.15
C ALA A 143 12.83 -6.19 -11.50
N HIS A 144 13.06 -7.30 -10.81
CA HIS A 144 14.22 -8.17 -10.99
C HIS A 144 13.77 -9.62 -11.17
#